data_AF-A0A656D540-F1
#
_entry.id   AF-A0A656D540-F1
#
_cell.length_a   1.000
_cell.length_b   1.000
_cell.length_c   1.000
_cell.angle_alpha   90.00
_cell.angle_beta   90.00
_cell.angle_gamma   90.00
#
_symmetry.space_group_name_H-M   'P 1'
#
loop_
_entity.id
_entity.type
_entity.pdbx_description
1 polymer ?
#
loop_
_entity_poly.entity_id
_entity_poly.type
_entity_poly.pdbx_seq_one_letter_code
_entity_poly.pdbx_strand_id
1 'polypeptide(L)'
;MRGAGLCKREAVEIMVREGPKKVEELIQIGVEFTRTQNGRLDLGMEGGHSRKRIVHAKDLTGREIERALLEKVLSHPNVELFEHHVAIDLITEHHLVGIDKSKKLDNIHCWGVYALDVKTGQVKKFLSKVTILATGGLGQVYLHTTNPAIATGDGVAMAYRAGAKIGNMEFIQFHPTTLYNSGSPAFLISEAVRGFGGVLRTKRGEDFMKKYDPRGSLAPRDIVARAIDTELKKSGDEFVYLDLTHLDPDKVKDRFPHIYEKCLEFKIDITKEPIPVVPAAHYSCGGVVTDLWGRTSIVGLYAAGETAMTGVHGANRLASNSLLEALVFSDRAAIDSIRFIKENFFKFPDIPDWVDTGVFNMEEWILISHDKREIQQLMWDYVGIVRSTLRLERAKRRVELIANEIEEFYKKTKVTADIVELRNLATVALLIIRSALMRKESRGLHYTTDYPYRDDENWLKDTIIQDIRI
;
A
#
# COMPACT_ATOMS: atom_id res chain seq x y z
N MET A 1 -3.45 -2.55 -21.32
CA MET A 1 -2.84 -3.89 -21.09
C MET A 1 -2.55 -4.19 -19.63
N ARG A 2 -1.90 -3.31 -18.82
CA ARG A 2 -1.53 -3.64 -17.43
C ARG A 2 -2.66 -3.50 -16.42
N GLY A 3 -3.35 -2.35 -16.31
CA GLY A 3 -4.48 -2.20 -15.36
C GLY A 3 -5.76 -2.99 -15.69
N ALA A 4 -5.65 -4.00 -16.57
CA ALA A 4 -6.67 -4.97 -16.94
C ALA A 4 -8.06 -4.40 -17.25
N GLY A 5 -8.10 -3.23 -17.90
CA GLY A 5 -9.35 -2.58 -18.34
C GLY A 5 -9.98 -1.66 -17.30
N LEU A 6 -9.47 -1.59 -16.07
CA LEU A 6 -10.04 -0.75 -15.00
C LEU A 6 -9.35 0.62 -14.84
N CYS A 7 -8.31 0.92 -15.61
CA CYS A 7 -7.75 2.27 -15.61
C CYS A 7 -8.81 3.29 -16.08
N LYS A 8 -9.00 4.36 -15.32
CA LYS A 8 -9.78 5.52 -15.77
C LYS A 8 -8.92 6.30 -16.76
N ARG A 9 -9.37 6.32 -18.02
CA ARG A 9 -8.62 6.93 -19.12
C ARG A 9 -8.23 8.39 -18.82
N GLU A 10 -9.16 9.18 -18.29
CA GLU A 10 -8.93 10.59 -17.96
C GLU A 10 -7.83 10.75 -16.89
N ALA A 11 -7.85 9.95 -15.83
CA ALA A 11 -6.82 9.97 -14.80
C ALA A 11 -5.44 9.61 -15.36
N VAL A 12 -5.37 8.60 -16.23
CA VAL A 12 -4.12 8.20 -16.90
C VAL A 12 -3.62 9.31 -17.84
N GLU A 13 -4.51 9.91 -18.62
CA GLU A 13 -4.14 11.00 -19.54
C GLU A 13 -3.63 12.22 -18.79
N ILE A 14 -4.26 12.60 -17.67
CA ILE A 14 -3.79 13.67 -16.77
C ILE A 14 -2.38 13.34 -16.26
N MET A 15 -2.18 12.17 -15.66
CA MET A 15 -0.87 11.78 -15.12
C MET A 15 0.23 11.80 -16.19
N VAL A 16 -0.06 11.30 -17.40
CA VAL A 16 0.93 11.23 -18.48
C VAL A 16 1.23 12.62 -19.07
N ARG A 17 0.23 13.50 -19.18
CA ARG A 17 0.40 14.85 -19.75
C ARG A 17 1.05 15.82 -18.77
N GLU A 18 0.65 15.78 -17.50
CA GLU A 18 1.15 16.69 -16.47
C GLU A 18 2.46 16.21 -15.83
N GLY A 19 2.72 14.90 -15.88
CA GLY A 19 3.88 14.26 -15.26
C GLY A 19 5.24 14.86 -15.62
N PRO A 20 5.58 15.12 -16.90
CA PRO A 20 6.87 15.72 -17.27
C PRO A 20 7.13 17.07 -16.59
N LYS A 21 6.11 17.92 -16.52
CA LYS A 21 6.20 19.22 -15.83
C LYS A 21 6.48 19.03 -14.33
N LYS A 22 5.87 18.03 -13.70
CA LYS A 22 6.12 17.71 -12.28
C LYS A 22 7.54 17.22 -12.02
N VAL A 23 8.13 16.49 -12.96
CA VAL A 23 9.55 16.11 -12.89
C VAL A 23 10.46 17.34 -13.00
N GLU A 24 10.14 18.29 -13.89
CA GLU A 24 10.88 19.56 -14.00
C GLU A 24 10.78 20.40 -12.73
N GLU A 25 9.60 20.49 -12.12
CA GLU A 25 9.39 21.16 -10.83
C GLU A 25 10.23 20.51 -9.71
N LEU A 26 10.33 19.17 -9.66
CA LEU A 26 11.22 18.48 -8.71
C LEU A 26 12.70 18.86 -8.91
N ILE A 27 13.16 18.96 -10.16
CA ILE A 27 14.52 19.42 -10.45
C ILE A 27 14.73 20.85 -9.93
N GLN A 28 13.74 21.72 -10.10
CA GLN A 28 13.79 23.10 -9.59
C GLN A 28 13.77 23.17 -8.05
N ILE A 29 13.10 22.23 -7.39
CA ILE A 29 13.09 22.11 -5.92
C ILE A 29 14.45 21.62 -5.40
N GLY A 30 15.24 20.95 -6.24
CA GLY A 30 16.61 20.53 -5.91
C GLY A 30 16.84 19.02 -5.99
N VAL A 31 15.95 18.25 -6.63
CA VAL A 31 16.15 16.81 -6.84
C VAL A 31 17.23 16.57 -7.89
N GLU A 32 18.26 15.81 -7.52
CA GLU A 32 19.40 15.49 -8.38
C GLU A 32 19.21 14.16 -9.13
N PHE A 33 18.55 14.22 -10.29
CA PHE A 33 18.46 13.06 -11.17
C PHE A 33 19.76 12.78 -11.94
N THR A 34 20.02 11.50 -12.21
CA THR A 34 21.16 11.05 -13.02
C THR A 34 21.10 11.67 -14.41
N ARG A 35 22.25 12.16 -14.87
CA ARG A 35 22.42 12.73 -16.21
C ARG A 35 23.45 11.95 -17.00
N THR A 36 23.22 11.87 -18.30
CA THR A 36 24.20 11.42 -19.30
C THR A 36 25.36 12.42 -19.40
N GLN A 37 26.46 12.01 -20.04
CA GLN A 37 27.62 12.89 -20.30
C GLN A 37 27.26 14.21 -21.02
N ASN A 38 26.18 14.20 -21.80
CA ASN A 38 25.70 15.37 -22.54
C ASN A 38 24.71 16.24 -21.72
N GLY A 39 24.61 16.02 -20.40
CA GLY A 39 23.76 16.79 -19.49
C GLY A 39 22.26 16.48 -19.55
N ARG A 40 21.81 15.59 -20.44
CA ARG A 40 20.42 15.13 -20.53
C ARG A 40 20.10 14.12 -19.43
N LEU A 41 18.84 14.05 -18.99
CA LEU A 41 18.38 13.00 -18.07
C LEU A 41 18.73 11.62 -18.61
N ASP A 42 19.34 10.78 -17.76
CA ASP A 42 19.50 9.37 -18.05
C ASP A 42 18.15 8.68 -17.82
N LEU A 43 17.68 7.92 -18.82
CA LEU A 43 16.35 7.33 -18.81
C LEU A 43 16.45 5.81 -18.76
N GLY A 44 15.96 5.25 -17.66
CA GLY A 44 15.80 3.82 -17.46
C GLY A 44 14.57 3.24 -18.16
N MET A 45 14.50 1.91 -18.19
CA MET A 45 13.35 1.14 -18.65
C MET A 45 13.05 0.04 -17.64
N GLU A 46 11.82 0.00 -17.14
CA GLU A 46 11.36 -0.99 -16.16
C GLU A 46 10.34 -1.96 -16.76
N GLY A 47 9.97 -2.98 -15.98
CA GLY A 47 9.06 -4.04 -16.40
C GLY A 47 7.72 -3.52 -16.92
N GLY A 48 7.36 -3.90 -18.16
CA GLY A 48 6.12 -3.49 -18.81
C GLY A 48 6.20 -2.19 -19.61
N HIS A 49 7.37 -1.58 -19.75
CA HIS A 49 7.61 -0.43 -20.60
C HIS A 49 8.20 -0.87 -21.95
N SER A 50 7.81 -0.19 -23.04
CA SER A 50 8.38 -0.39 -24.38
C SER A 50 9.37 0.70 -24.79
N ARG A 51 9.60 1.70 -23.93
CA ARG A 51 10.52 2.83 -24.15
C ARG A 51 11.22 3.20 -22.85
N LYS A 52 12.46 3.68 -22.97
CA LYS A 52 13.21 4.32 -21.89
C LYS A 52 12.54 5.65 -21.52
N ARG A 53 11.96 5.71 -20.32
CA ARG A 53 11.19 6.88 -19.84
C ARG A 53 11.19 7.04 -18.32
N ILE A 54 11.99 6.25 -17.62
CA ILE A 54 12.06 6.28 -16.15
C ILE A 54 13.21 7.19 -15.75
N VAL A 55 12.89 8.30 -15.11
CA VAL A 55 13.89 9.19 -14.51
C VAL A 55 14.34 8.56 -13.19
N HIS A 56 15.63 8.61 -12.89
CA HIS A 56 16.20 7.99 -11.70
C HIS A 56 17.35 8.82 -11.10
N ALA A 57 17.62 8.60 -9.81
CA ALA A 57 18.81 9.12 -9.12
C ALA A 57 19.64 7.94 -8.62
N LYS A 58 20.53 7.44 -9.48
CA LYS A 58 21.21 6.15 -9.35
C LYS A 58 20.18 5.06 -9.00
N ASP A 59 20.36 4.36 -7.88
CA ASP A 59 19.47 3.31 -7.37
C ASP A 59 18.57 3.80 -6.22
N LEU A 60 18.58 5.10 -5.90
CA LEU A 60 17.93 5.68 -4.71
C LEU A 60 16.99 6.86 -5.05
N THR A 61 16.27 6.77 -6.17
CA THR A 61 15.37 7.82 -6.66
C THR A 61 14.37 8.32 -5.60
N GLY A 62 13.73 7.40 -4.86
CA GLY A 62 12.77 7.77 -3.82
C GLY A 62 13.41 8.59 -2.70
N ARG A 63 14.60 8.19 -2.23
CA ARG A 63 15.33 8.89 -1.16
C ARG A 63 15.77 10.28 -1.59
N GLU A 64 16.20 10.44 -2.82
CA GLU A 64 16.63 11.73 -3.36
C GLU A 64 15.46 12.71 -3.52
N ILE A 65 14.30 12.22 -3.96
CA ILE A 65 13.06 13.01 -4.00
C ILE A 65 12.65 13.42 -2.57
N GLU A 66 12.64 12.47 -1.64
CA GLU A 66 12.29 12.72 -0.24
C GLU A 66 13.19 13.77 0.41
N ARG A 67 14.52 13.65 0.22
CA ARG A 67 15.51 14.62 0.71
C ARG A 67 15.16 16.04 0.29
N ALA A 68 15.03 16.29 -1.01
CA ALA A 68 14.79 17.63 -1.54
C ALA A 68 13.43 18.21 -1.08
N LEU A 69 12.38 17.38 -1.03
CA LEU A 69 11.07 17.81 -0.55
C LEU A 69 11.07 18.12 0.95
N LEU A 70 11.72 17.29 1.77
CA LEU A 70 11.84 17.53 3.22
C LEU A 70 12.64 18.80 3.52
N GLU A 71 13.77 19.02 2.84
CA GLU A 71 14.54 20.27 2.97
C GLU A 71 13.68 21.50 2.64
N LYS A 72 12.83 21.40 1.61
CA LYS A 72 11.93 22.49 1.22
C LYS A 72 10.82 22.74 2.24
N VAL A 73 10.24 21.67 2.79
CA VAL A 73 9.21 21.74 3.83
C VAL A 73 9.76 22.34 5.12
N LEU A 74 10.90 21.83 5.59
CA LEU A 74 11.54 22.27 6.85
C LEU A 74 11.97 23.74 6.82
N SER A 75 12.28 24.27 5.64
CA SER A 75 12.68 25.67 5.46
C SER A 75 11.51 26.63 5.18
N HIS A 76 10.27 26.13 5.04
CA HIS A 76 9.14 26.96 4.64
C HIS A 76 8.44 27.60 5.85
N PRO A 77 8.33 28.94 5.94
CA PRO A 77 7.87 29.63 7.16
C PRO A 77 6.39 29.42 7.50
N ASN A 78 5.58 29.00 6.52
CA ASN A 78 4.15 28.74 6.69
C ASN A 78 3.82 27.24 6.84
N VAL A 79 4.82 26.38 7.00
CA VAL A 79 4.60 24.94 7.22
C VAL A 79 5.07 24.58 8.61
N GLU A 80 4.20 23.94 9.38
CA GLU A 80 4.52 23.41 10.70
C GLU A 80 4.50 21.87 10.63
N LEU A 81 5.56 21.23 11.13
CA LEU A 81 5.72 19.79 11.08
C LEU A 81 5.53 19.19 12.47
N PHE A 82 4.53 18.32 12.61
CA PHE A 82 4.24 17.59 13.83
C PHE A 82 4.71 16.14 13.71
N GLU A 83 6.02 15.91 13.90
CA GLU A 83 6.58 14.56 13.92
C GLU A 83 6.12 13.77 15.16
N HIS A 84 6.13 12.44 15.06
CA HIS A 84 5.68 11.56 16.14
C HIS A 84 4.23 11.83 16.61
N HIS A 85 3.37 12.24 15.67
CA HIS A 85 1.93 12.34 15.88
C HIS A 85 1.22 11.26 15.05
N VAL A 86 0.43 10.41 15.71
CA VAL A 86 -0.36 9.37 15.05
C VAL A 86 -1.80 9.87 14.91
N ALA A 87 -2.27 10.02 13.67
CA ALA A 87 -3.66 10.34 13.40
C ALA A 87 -4.56 9.16 13.82
N ILE A 88 -5.53 9.44 14.70
CA ILE A 88 -6.43 8.44 15.29
C ILE A 88 -7.68 8.30 14.44
N ASP A 89 -8.41 9.41 14.26
CA ASP A 89 -9.66 9.47 13.53
C ASP A 89 -9.87 10.86 12.93
N LEU A 90 -10.53 10.89 11.76
CA LEU A 90 -10.99 12.13 11.13
C LEU A 90 -12.16 12.70 11.92
N ILE A 91 -12.15 14.01 12.14
CA ILE A 91 -13.23 14.69 12.84
C ILE A 91 -14.37 14.93 11.84
N THR A 92 -15.44 14.17 11.96
CA THR A 92 -16.69 14.34 11.20
C THR A 92 -17.91 14.30 12.12
N GLU A 93 -19.12 14.31 11.56
CA GLU A 93 -20.39 14.34 12.26
C GLU A 93 -20.52 13.30 13.38
N HIS A 94 -19.86 12.14 13.26
CA HIS A 94 -19.90 11.07 14.26
C HIS A 94 -19.32 11.42 15.64
N HIS A 95 -18.50 12.46 15.69
CA HIS A 95 -17.95 12.99 16.93
C HIS A 95 -18.84 14.04 17.59
N LEU A 96 -19.85 14.57 16.90
CA LEU A 96 -20.67 15.65 17.45
C LEU A 96 -21.66 15.13 18.49
N VAL A 97 -21.82 15.90 19.57
CA VAL A 97 -22.76 15.58 20.66
C VAL A 97 -24.20 15.77 20.17
N GLY A 98 -25.07 14.81 20.48
CA GLY A 98 -26.50 14.90 20.16
C GLY A 98 -26.88 14.47 18.75
N ILE A 99 -25.94 13.96 17.94
CA ILE A 99 -26.26 13.32 16.66
C ILE A 99 -26.73 11.88 16.88
N ASP A 100 -27.87 11.56 16.26
CA ASP A 100 -28.40 10.19 16.21
C ASP A 100 -27.53 9.33 15.29
N LYS A 101 -26.72 8.46 15.92
CA LYS A 101 -25.75 7.63 15.22
C LYS A 101 -26.38 6.56 14.31
N SER A 102 -27.68 6.29 14.47
CA SER A 102 -28.39 5.33 13.63
C SER A 102 -28.79 5.89 12.25
N LYS A 103 -28.70 7.22 12.05
CA LYS A 103 -29.15 7.87 10.82
C LYS A 103 -28.03 7.94 9.78
N LYS A 104 -28.43 7.63 8.54
CA LYS A 104 -27.62 7.89 7.35
C LYS A 104 -27.58 9.40 7.09
N LEU A 105 -26.40 9.93 6.84
CA LEU A 105 -26.21 11.33 6.44
C LEU A 105 -26.15 11.47 4.92
N ASP A 106 -26.70 12.57 4.42
CA ASP A 106 -26.61 12.92 2.99
C ASP A 106 -25.22 13.44 2.63
N ASN A 107 -24.59 14.21 3.53
CA ASN A 107 -23.23 14.71 3.40
C ASN A 107 -22.48 14.53 4.73
N ILE A 108 -21.21 14.13 4.63
CA ILE A 108 -20.26 14.03 5.75
C ILE A 108 -19.18 15.08 5.51
N HIS A 109 -18.80 15.83 6.54
CA HIS A 109 -17.76 16.85 6.49
C HIS A 109 -16.55 16.45 7.31
N CYS A 110 -15.36 16.80 6.84
CA CYS A 110 -14.13 16.69 7.62
C CYS A 110 -13.73 18.06 8.16
N TRP A 111 -13.55 18.13 9.47
CA TRP A 111 -13.11 19.35 10.18
C TRP A 111 -11.69 19.24 10.74
N GLY A 112 -10.97 18.18 10.39
CA GLY A 112 -9.62 17.94 10.88
C GLY A 112 -9.41 16.51 11.38
N VAL A 113 -8.52 16.36 12.36
CA VAL A 113 -8.08 15.06 12.87
C VAL A 113 -7.81 15.11 14.38
N TYR A 114 -8.17 14.04 15.09
CA TYR A 114 -7.59 13.77 16.41
C TYR A 114 -6.28 13.03 16.22
N ALA A 115 -5.19 13.51 16.82
CA ALA A 115 -3.88 12.87 16.72
C ALA A 115 -3.25 12.69 18.10
N LEU A 116 -2.70 11.50 18.33
CA LEU A 116 -1.91 11.18 19.51
C LEU A 116 -0.50 11.74 19.34
N ASP A 117 -0.10 12.64 20.22
CA ASP A 117 1.31 13.00 20.40
C ASP A 117 1.98 11.85 21.17
N VAL A 118 2.79 11.04 20.47
CA VAL A 118 3.40 9.83 21.03
C VAL A 118 4.41 10.16 22.13
N LYS A 119 5.00 11.36 22.10
CA LYS A 119 5.99 11.78 23.12
C LYS A 119 5.32 12.17 24.42
N THR A 120 4.16 12.80 24.37
CA THR A 120 3.43 13.27 25.56
C THR A 120 2.31 12.33 25.99
N GLY A 121 1.88 11.41 25.14
CA GLY A 121 0.73 10.52 25.37
C GLY A 121 -0.61 11.27 25.41
N GLN A 122 -0.66 12.47 24.84
CA GLN A 122 -1.86 13.32 24.80
C GLN A 122 -2.48 13.33 23.41
N VAL A 123 -3.80 13.23 23.35
CA VAL A 123 -4.54 13.42 22.11
C VAL A 123 -4.80 14.89 21.88
N LYS A 124 -4.40 15.40 20.72
CA LYS A 124 -4.61 16.76 20.26
C LYS A 124 -5.64 16.79 19.15
N LYS A 125 -6.41 17.89 19.10
CA LYS A 125 -7.37 18.18 18.05
C LYS A 125 -6.77 19.18 17.06
N PHE A 126 -6.54 18.74 15.83
CA PHE A 126 -6.08 19.61 14.74
C PHE A 126 -7.28 19.96 13.88
N LEU A 127 -7.76 21.21 13.99
CA LEU A 127 -8.89 21.68 13.20
C LEU A 127 -8.41 22.31 11.89
N SER A 128 -9.10 22.00 10.80
CA SER A 128 -8.77 22.51 9.47
C SER A 128 -10.00 22.64 8.59
N LYS A 129 -9.96 23.59 7.65
CA LYS A 129 -10.99 23.73 6.61
C LYS A 129 -10.86 22.64 5.53
N VAL A 130 -9.63 22.12 5.36
CA VAL A 130 -9.29 21.05 4.45
C VAL A 130 -8.31 20.10 5.13
N THR A 131 -8.53 18.80 4.95
CA THR A 131 -7.62 17.73 5.36
C THR A 131 -7.23 16.91 4.13
N ILE A 132 -5.93 16.61 3.96
CA ILE A 132 -5.44 15.77 2.88
C ILE A 132 -4.81 14.50 3.49
N LEU A 133 -5.29 13.33 3.08
CA LEU A 133 -4.69 12.05 3.42
C LEU A 133 -3.58 11.70 2.41
N ALA A 134 -2.35 11.61 2.91
CA ALA A 134 -1.17 11.17 2.15
C ALA A 134 -0.36 10.13 2.96
N THR A 135 -1.07 9.18 3.58
CA THR A 135 -0.54 8.26 4.60
C THR A 135 0.20 7.02 4.06
N GLY A 136 0.44 6.96 2.74
CA GLY A 136 1.11 5.83 2.10
C GLY A 136 0.23 4.57 1.97
N GLY A 137 0.91 3.44 1.81
CA GLY A 137 0.30 2.12 1.57
C GLY A 137 -0.08 1.35 2.83
N LEU A 138 -0.38 0.07 2.62
CA LEU A 138 -0.99 -0.80 3.64
C LEU A 138 -0.38 -2.21 3.70
N GLY A 139 0.83 -2.39 3.16
CA GLY A 139 1.42 -3.72 3.03
C GLY A 139 1.71 -4.42 4.35
N GLN A 140 1.79 -3.72 5.48
CA GLN A 140 1.95 -4.34 6.80
C GLN A 140 0.76 -5.21 7.23
N VAL A 141 -0.36 -5.17 6.49
CA VAL A 141 -1.47 -6.11 6.68
C VAL A 141 -1.11 -7.55 6.27
N TYR A 142 -0.02 -7.74 5.52
CA TYR A 142 0.49 -9.05 5.11
C TYR A 142 1.77 -9.42 5.88
N LEU A 143 1.94 -10.72 6.15
CA LEU A 143 3.13 -11.27 6.81
C LEU A 143 4.43 -10.92 6.07
N HIS A 144 4.43 -11.04 4.74
CA HIS A 144 5.57 -10.67 3.90
C HIS A 144 5.23 -9.41 3.11
N THR A 145 6.01 -8.35 3.34
CA THR A 145 5.86 -7.07 2.66
C THR A 145 7.19 -6.39 2.44
N THR A 146 7.30 -5.67 1.34
CA THR A 146 8.43 -4.78 1.03
C THR A 146 8.20 -3.35 1.52
N ASN A 147 7.01 -3.07 2.07
CA ASN A 147 6.69 -1.74 2.59
C ASN A 147 7.35 -1.52 3.97
N PRO A 148 7.68 -0.26 4.32
CA PRO A 148 8.23 0.06 5.63
C PRO A 148 7.24 -0.29 6.75
N ALA A 149 7.74 -0.38 7.99
CA ALA A 149 6.95 -0.74 9.17
C ALA A 149 5.75 0.19 9.43
N ILE A 150 5.80 1.42 8.93
CA ILE A 150 4.76 2.45 9.06
C ILE A 150 3.63 2.33 8.02
N ALA A 151 3.72 1.41 7.06
CA ALA A 151 2.71 1.25 6.00
C ALA A 151 1.53 0.37 6.45
N THR A 152 0.79 0.84 7.45
CA THR A 152 -0.31 0.13 8.14
C THR A 152 -1.71 0.47 7.61
N GLY A 153 -1.81 1.36 6.62
CA GLY A 153 -3.08 1.70 5.96
C GLY A 153 -3.97 2.66 6.78
N ASP A 154 -3.37 3.47 7.64
CA ASP A 154 -4.09 4.31 8.61
C ASP A 154 -5.09 5.26 7.94
N GLY A 155 -4.70 5.98 6.89
CA GLY A 155 -5.60 6.90 6.19
C GLY A 155 -6.78 6.20 5.53
N VAL A 156 -6.60 4.99 5.00
CA VAL A 156 -7.70 4.19 4.44
C VAL A 156 -8.67 3.78 5.55
N ALA A 157 -8.14 3.32 6.69
CA ALA A 157 -8.96 2.91 7.83
C ALA A 157 -9.74 4.08 8.44
N MET A 158 -9.08 5.22 8.69
CA MET A 158 -9.72 6.44 9.18
C MET A 158 -10.79 6.96 8.21
N ALA A 159 -10.49 7.00 6.90
CA ALA A 159 -11.45 7.43 5.90
C ALA A 159 -12.67 6.51 5.86
N TYR A 160 -12.47 5.18 5.94
CA TYR A 160 -13.58 4.23 5.99
C TYR A 160 -14.47 4.43 7.21
N ARG A 161 -13.86 4.54 8.41
CA ARG A 161 -14.61 4.80 9.66
C ARG A 161 -15.36 6.13 9.62
N ALA A 162 -14.78 7.14 8.97
CA ALA A 162 -15.44 8.42 8.74
C ALA A 162 -16.55 8.38 7.67
N GLY A 163 -16.72 7.25 6.98
CA GLY A 163 -17.77 7.03 5.98
C GLY A 163 -17.40 7.37 4.54
N ALA A 164 -16.11 7.48 4.24
CA ALA A 164 -15.63 7.67 2.88
C ALA A 164 -15.84 6.42 2.02
N LYS A 165 -16.00 6.61 0.71
CA LYS A 165 -15.93 5.52 -0.26
C LYS A 165 -14.50 5.00 -0.34
N ILE A 166 -14.34 3.72 -0.10
CA ILE A 166 -13.09 2.98 -0.31
C ILE A 166 -13.29 2.06 -1.51
N GLY A 167 -12.29 1.90 -2.36
CA GLY A 167 -12.45 1.05 -3.52
C GLY A 167 -11.22 0.25 -3.92
N ASN A 168 -11.47 -0.83 -4.66
CA ASN A 168 -10.48 -1.66 -5.32
C ASN A 168 -9.43 -2.28 -4.36
N MET A 169 -9.80 -2.49 -3.09
CA MET A 169 -8.92 -3.01 -2.03
C MET A 169 -8.43 -4.43 -2.29
N GLU A 170 -9.10 -5.18 -3.17
CA GLU A 170 -8.70 -6.52 -3.57
C GLU A 170 -7.44 -6.56 -4.44
N PHE A 171 -7.05 -5.44 -5.07
CA PHE A 171 -5.94 -5.34 -6.02
C PHE A 171 -4.62 -4.96 -5.32
N ILE A 172 -4.05 -5.92 -4.60
CA ILE A 172 -2.75 -5.80 -3.95
C ILE A 172 -1.66 -6.37 -4.85
N GLN A 173 -0.62 -5.57 -5.12
CA GLN A 173 0.50 -5.98 -5.95
C GLN A 173 1.53 -6.71 -5.10
N PHE A 174 1.90 -7.92 -5.53
CA PHE A 174 2.95 -8.72 -4.88
C PHE A 174 4.21 -8.74 -5.72
N HIS A 175 5.39 -8.60 -5.09
CA HIS A 175 6.67 -8.93 -5.71
C HIS A 175 6.93 -10.42 -5.56
N PRO A 176 7.35 -11.14 -6.61
CA PRO A 176 7.48 -12.60 -6.57
C PRO A 176 8.64 -13.08 -5.70
N THR A 177 9.72 -12.30 -5.61
CA THR A 177 10.97 -12.74 -4.99
C THR A 177 11.45 -11.72 -3.96
N THR A 178 11.27 -12.04 -2.68
CA THR A 178 11.94 -11.39 -1.54
C THR A 178 12.67 -12.44 -0.73
N LEU A 179 13.76 -12.06 -0.08
CA LEU A 179 14.52 -12.96 0.78
C LEU A 179 13.65 -13.36 1.98
N TYR A 180 13.41 -14.67 2.11
CA TYR A 180 12.63 -15.20 3.23
C TYR A 180 13.32 -14.89 4.57
N ASN A 181 12.54 -14.53 5.60
CA ASN A 181 13.01 -14.15 6.94
C ASN A 181 14.01 -12.97 7.00
N SER A 182 13.95 -12.04 6.05
CA SER A 182 14.81 -10.85 6.04
C SER A 182 14.32 -9.66 6.89
N GLY A 183 13.22 -9.83 7.63
CA GLY A 183 12.58 -8.79 8.43
C GLY A 183 11.46 -8.06 7.68
N SER A 184 11.00 -6.94 8.26
CA SER A 184 9.99 -6.04 7.67
C SER A 184 10.59 -4.62 7.61
N PRO A 185 10.85 -4.05 6.42
CA PRO A 185 10.52 -4.59 5.09
C PRO A 185 11.39 -5.81 4.70
N ALA A 186 10.79 -6.74 3.96
CA ALA A 186 11.50 -7.85 3.35
C ALA A 186 12.47 -7.35 2.27
N PHE A 187 13.68 -7.89 2.28
CA PHE A 187 14.71 -7.55 1.30
C PHE A 187 14.33 -8.07 -0.08
N LEU A 188 14.29 -7.16 -1.06
CA LEU A 188 13.89 -7.46 -2.43
C LEU A 188 15.01 -8.20 -3.18
N ILE A 189 14.69 -9.35 -3.76
CA ILE A 189 15.58 -10.01 -4.73
C ILE A 189 15.11 -9.62 -6.14
N SER A 190 15.88 -8.74 -6.78
CA SER A 190 15.51 -8.10 -8.05
C SER A 190 15.12 -9.11 -9.14
N GLU A 191 14.12 -8.75 -9.97
CA GLU A 191 13.73 -9.55 -11.14
C GLU A 191 14.90 -9.77 -12.12
N ALA A 192 15.89 -8.87 -12.12
CA ALA A 192 17.11 -9.00 -12.89
C ALA A 192 17.87 -10.30 -12.60
N VAL A 193 17.75 -10.84 -11.37
CA VAL A 193 18.37 -12.13 -10.98
C VAL A 193 17.77 -13.29 -11.78
N ARG A 194 16.44 -13.32 -11.96
CA ARG A 194 15.77 -14.28 -12.85
C ARG A 194 16.16 -14.04 -14.30
N GLY A 195 16.21 -12.77 -14.72
CA GLY A 195 16.65 -12.36 -16.06
C GLY A 195 18.08 -12.78 -16.41
N PHE A 196 18.95 -12.92 -15.40
CA PHE A 196 20.34 -13.34 -15.54
C PHE A 196 20.51 -14.86 -15.64
N GLY A 197 19.45 -15.64 -15.41
CA GLY A 197 19.46 -17.10 -15.46
C GLY A 197 18.95 -17.80 -14.20
N GLY A 198 18.59 -17.05 -13.15
CA GLY A 198 18.07 -17.64 -11.91
C GLY A 198 16.85 -18.54 -12.12
N VAL A 199 16.90 -19.76 -11.59
CA VAL A 199 15.85 -20.77 -11.73
C VAL A 199 15.05 -20.90 -10.43
N LEU A 200 13.73 -20.80 -10.51
CA LEU A 200 12.87 -21.03 -9.35
C LEU A 200 12.66 -22.53 -9.12
N ARG A 201 12.97 -22.99 -7.92
CA ARG A 201 12.91 -24.39 -7.52
C ARG A 201 12.08 -24.60 -6.27
N THR A 202 11.36 -25.71 -6.18
CA THR A 202 10.73 -26.12 -4.91
C THR A 202 11.80 -26.49 -3.88
N LYS A 203 11.41 -26.69 -2.61
CA LYS A 203 12.32 -27.18 -1.56
C LYS A 203 12.95 -28.54 -1.90
N ARG A 204 12.33 -29.31 -2.80
CA ARG A 204 12.82 -30.59 -3.32
C ARG A 204 13.77 -30.45 -4.53
N GLY A 205 14.05 -29.22 -4.97
CA GLY A 205 14.95 -28.92 -6.10
C GLY A 205 14.30 -28.93 -7.48
N GLU A 206 12.99 -29.15 -7.59
CA GLU A 206 12.28 -29.21 -8.88
C GLU A 206 12.10 -27.81 -9.48
N ASP A 207 12.51 -27.60 -10.74
CA ASP A 207 12.06 -26.46 -11.54
C ASP A 207 10.56 -26.61 -11.82
N PHE A 208 9.75 -25.78 -11.18
CA PHE A 208 8.29 -25.86 -11.26
C PHE A 208 7.68 -24.84 -12.22
N MET A 209 8.40 -23.79 -12.62
CA MET A 209 7.80 -22.66 -13.35
C MET A 209 7.28 -23.07 -14.72
N LYS A 210 7.90 -24.06 -15.37
CA LYS A 210 7.46 -24.59 -16.67
C LYS A 210 6.10 -25.28 -16.61
N LYS A 211 5.61 -25.67 -15.42
CA LYS A 211 4.25 -26.17 -15.20
C LYS A 211 3.20 -25.06 -15.40
N TYR A 212 3.60 -23.80 -15.23
CA TYR A 212 2.71 -22.62 -15.24
C TYR A 212 2.88 -21.73 -16.47
N ASP A 213 4.10 -21.61 -17.00
CA ASP A 213 4.39 -20.79 -18.18
C ASP A 213 5.61 -21.33 -18.94
N PRO A 214 5.56 -21.42 -20.28
CA PRO A 214 6.67 -21.94 -21.08
C PRO A 214 7.97 -21.12 -20.94
N ARG A 215 7.88 -19.85 -20.53
CA ARG A 215 9.05 -18.98 -20.27
C ARG A 215 9.78 -19.33 -18.95
N GLY A 216 9.24 -20.21 -18.12
CA GLY A 216 9.85 -20.56 -16.83
C GLY A 216 9.98 -19.35 -15.90
N SER A 217 11.12 -19.21 -15.22
CA SER A 217 11.39 -18.06 -14.31
C SER A 217 11.32 -16.68 -14.96
N LEU A 218 11.35 -16.61 -16.30
CA LEU A 218 11.24 -15.37 -17.08
C LEU A 218 9.79 -14.95 -17.36
N ALA A 219 8.81 -15.69 -16.85
CA ALA A 219 7.41 -15.30 -16.95
C ALA A 219 7.16 -13.92 -16.27
N PRO A 220 6.12 -13.18 -16.70
CA PRO A 220 5.66 -11.97 -16.05
C PRO A 220 5.50 -12.10 -14.54
N ARG A 221 5.80 -11.00 -13.83
CA ARG A 221 5.76 -10.89 -12.36
C ARG A 221 4.54 -11.55 -11.72
N ASP A 222 3.34 -11.28 -12.25
CA ASP A 222 2.08 -11.77 -11.71
C ASP A 222 1.92 -13.30 -11.88
N ILE A 223 2.42 -13.86 -12.99
CA ILE A 223 2.42 -15.31 -13.23
C ILE A 223 3.39 -15.99 -12.26
N VAL A 224 4.61 -15.46 -12.11
CA VAL A 224 5.62 -15.99 -11.20
C VAL A 224 5.12 -15.97 -9.75
N ALA A 225 4.56 -14.84 -9.32
CA ALA A 225 4.01 -14.72 -7.96
C ALA A 225 2.87 -15.74 -7.71
N ARG A 226 1.95 -15.91 -8.67
CA ARG A 226 0.88 -16.94 -8.59
C ARG A 226 1.43 -18.35 -8.55
N ALA A 227 2.44 -18.66 -9.35
CA ALA A 227 3.06 -19.99 -9.39
C ALA A 227 3.72 -20.33 -8.05
N ILE A 228 4.52 -19.40 -7.49
CA ILE A 228 5.15 -19.59 -6.18
C ILE A 228 4.09 -19.79 -5.10
N ASP A 229 3.10 -18.90 -5.01
CA ASP A 229 2.02 -18.99 -4.01
C ASP A 229 1.23 -20.31 -4.13
N THR A 230 0.99 -20.78 -5.35
CA THR A 230 0.34 -22.07 -5.60
C THR A 230 1.18 -23.25 -5.09
N GLU A 231 2.49 -23.26 -5.36
CA GLU A 231 3.38 -24.32 -4.88
C GLU A 231 3.49 -24.33 -3.35
N LEU A 232 3.63 -23.16 -2.71
CA LEU A 232 3.68 -23.03 -1.25
C LEU A 232 2.39 -23.55 -0.60
N LYS A 233 1.22 -23.16 -1.14
CA LYS A 233 -0.08 -23.62 -0.65
C LYS A 233 -0.34 -25.12 -0.85
N LYS A 234 0.26 -25.74 -1.87
CA LYS A 234 0.16 -27.19 -2.13
C LYS A 234 1.07 -28.00 -1.23
N SER A 235 2.29 -27.52 -1.00
CA SER A 235 3.34 -28.23 -0.25
C SER A 235 3.25 -28.01 1.26
N GLY A 236 2.76 -26.84 1.69
CA GLY A 236 2.91 -26.37 3.06
C GLY A 236 4.32 -25.83 3.37
N ASP A 237 5.18 -25.67 2.37
CA ASP A 237 6.48 -25.04 2.54
C ASP A 237 6.32 -23.51 2.74
N GLU A 238 7.27 -22.91 3.45
CA GLU A 238 7.25 -21.47 3.77
C GLU A 238 7.89 -20.59 2.66
N PHE A 239 8.77 -21.19 1.85
CA PHE A 239 9.48 -20.52 0.76
C PHE A 239 9.87 -21.49 -0.35
N VAL A 240 10.19 -20.93 -1.51
CA VAL A 240 10.83 -21.65 -2.63
C VAL A 240 12.27 -21.16 -2.78
N TYR A 241 13.04 -21.77 -3.65
CA TYR A 241 14.42 -21.39 -3.92
C TYR A 241 14.55 -20.63 -5.24
N LEU A 242 15.39 -19.60 -5.27
CA LEU A 242 15.92 -18.99 -6.49
C LEU A 242 17.38 -19.39 -6.64
N ASP A 243 17.65 -20.28 -7.58
CA ASP A 243 18.93 -20.94 -7.77
C ASP A 243 19.77 -20.26 -8.85
N LEU A 244 20.97 -19.81 -8.45
CA LEU A 244 22.01 -19.22 -9.30
C LEU A 244 23.28 -20.09 -9.36
N THR A 245 23.32 -21.21 -8.65
CA THR A 245 24.53 -22.02 -8.42
C THR A 245 25.12 -22.64 -9.70
N HIS A 246 24.33 -22.68 -10.76
CA HIS A 246 24.72 -23.14 -12.10
C HIS A 246 25.36 -22.03 -12.96
N LEU A 247 25.42 -20.80 -12.47
CA LEU A 247 26.03 -19.65 -13.16
C LEU A 247 27.45 -19.41 -12.67
N ASP A 248 28.22 -18.65 -13.45
CA ASP A 248 29.58 -18.24 -13.11
C ASP A 248 29.60 -17.37 -11.83
N PRO A 249 30.29 -17.80 -10.76
CA PRO A 249 30.28 -17.10 -9.47
C PRO A 249 30.78 -15.65 -9.54
N ASP A 250 31.81 -15.38 -10.34
CA ASP A 250 32.42 -14.05 -10.41
C ASP A 250 31.48 -13.09 -11.15
N LYS A 251 30.83 -13.55 -12.22
CA LYS A 251 29.80 -12.76 -12.91
C LYS A 251 28.57 -12.48 -12.05
N VAL A 252 28.16 -13.44 -11.20
CA VAL A 252 27.05 -13.23 -10.27
C VAL A 252 27.39 -12.13 -9.26
N LYS A 253 28.60 -12.17 -8.68
CA LYS A 253 29.06 -11.17 -7.69
C LYS A 253 29.23 -9.78 -8.32
N ASP A 254 29.81 -9.71 -9.50
CA ASP A 254 29.98 -8.45 -10.23
C ASP A 254 28.62 -7.82 -10.60
N ARG A 255 27.65 -8.65 -11.01
CA ARG A 255 26.33 -8.17 -11.43
C ARG A 255 25.43 -7.79 -10.26
N PHE A 256 25.52 -8.49 -9.13
CA PHE A 256 24.61 -8.35 -7.99
C PHE A 256 25.33 -8.20 -6.64
N PRO A 257 26.29 -7.27 -6.50
CA PRO A 257 27.14 -7.17 -5.30
C PRO A 257 26.32 -6.92 -4.03
N HIS A 258 25.33 -6.02 -4.10
CA HIS A 258 24.48 -5.71 -2.94
C HIS A 258 23.59 -6.88 -2.51
N ILE A 259 23.05 -7.66 -3.46
CA ILE A 259 22.25 -8.85 -3.15
C ILE A 259 23.16 -9.91 -2.53
N TYR A 260 24.38 -10.08 -3.06
CA TYR A 260 25.35 -11.01 -2.53
C TYR A 260 25.74 -10.69 -1.09
N GLU A 261 26.16 -9.45 -0.83
CA GLU A 261 26.50 -8.97 0.52
C GLU A 261 25.32 -9.17 1.48
N LYS A 262 24.11 -8.80 1.06
CA LYS A 262 22.93 -8.94 1.91
C LYS A 262 22.63 -10.40 2.23
N CYS A 263 22.67 -11.31 1.25
CA CYS A 263 22.46 -12.73 1.48
C CYS A 263 23.54 -13.35 2.38
N LEU A 264 24.79 -12.88 2.31
CA LEU A 264 25.85 -13.33 3.22
C LEU A 264 25.59 -12.95 4.69
N GLU A 265 24.92 -11.83 4.98
CA GLU A 265 24.46 -11.51 6.35
C GLU A 265 23.54 -12.60 6.91
N PHE A 266 22.77 -13.27 6.05
CA PHE A 266 21.92 -14.42 6.39
C PHE A 266 22.65 -15.76 6.27
N LYS A 267 23.97 -15.75 6.06
CA LYS A 267 24.85 -16.91 5.87
C LYS A 267 24.53 -17.70 4.60
N ILE A 268 24.08 -17.02 3.54
CA ILE A 268 23.70 -17.61 2.26
C ILE A 268 24.68 -17.14 1.19
N ASP A 269 25.57 -18.02 0.74
CA ASP A 269 26.44 -17.75 -0.40
C ASP A 269 25.69 -18.06 -1.70
N ILE A 270 25.12 -17.04 -2.35
CA ILE A 270 24.24 -17.22 -3.53
C ILE A 270 24.92 -17.86 -4.74
N THR A 271 26.25 -18.02 -4.70
CA THR A 271 27.04 -18.71 -5.73
C THR A 271 27.20 -20.20 -5.46
N LYS A 272 26.92 -20.65 -4.25
CA LYS A 272 27.08 -22.05 -3.80
C LYS A 272 25.78 -22.70 -3.37
N GLU A 273 24.83 -21.91 -2.90
CA GLU A 273 23.51 -22.36 -2.46
C GLU A 273 22.39 -21.46 -3.00
N PRO A 274 21.19 -22.01 -3.23
CA PRO A 274 20.08 -21.24 -3.75
C PRO A 274 19.48 -20.30 -2.69
N ILE A 275 18.94 -19.17 -3.13
CA ILE A 275 18.36 -18.14 -2.26
C ILE A 275 16.94 -18.56 -1.84
N PRO A 276 16.58 -18.63 -0.56
CA PRO A 276 15.21 -18.85 -0.12
C PRO A 276 14.38 -17.58 -0.38
N VAL A 277 13.37 -17.70 -1.22
CA VAL A 277 12.53 -16.59 -1.67
C VAL A 277 11.04 -16.85 -1.45
N VAL A 278 10.32 -15.79 -1.10
CA VAL A 278 8.86 -15.77 -0.93
C VAL A 278 8.28 -14.51 -1.57
N PRO A 279 7.04 -14.54 -2.11
CA PRO A 279 6.40 -13.33 -2.57
C PRO A 279 6.10 -12.38 -1.41
N ALA A 280 6.01 -11.08 -1.67
CA ALA A 280 5.72 -10.08 -0.65
C ALA A 280 4.79 -8.99 -1.20
N ALA A 281 3.87 -8.51 -0.36
CA ALA A 281 3.06 -7.34 -0.67
C ALA A 281 3.97 -6.12 -0.96
N HIS A 282 3.54 -5.28 -1.90
CA HIS A 282 4.39 -4.20 -2.41
C HIS A 282 3.66 -2.90 -2.68
N TYR A 283 2.44 -2.95 -3.21
CA TYR A 283 1.68 -1.74 -3.52
C TYR A 283 0.17 -1.99 -3.47
N SER A 284 -0.59 -1.05 -2.93
CA SER A 284 -2.06 -1.06 -2.99
C SER A 284 -2.57 -0.26 -4.18
N CYS A 285 -3.26 -0.91 -5.14
CA CYS A 285 -3.97 -0.16 -6.20
C CYS A 285 -5.32 0.39 -5.74
N GLY A 286 -5.85 -0.13 -4.62
CA GLY A 286 -7.05 0.36 -3.95
C GLY A 286 -6.74 1.33 -2.83
N GLY A 287 -7.77 2.02 -2.35
CA GLY A 287 -7.65 3.04 -1.31
C GLY A 287 -8.88 3.93 -1.22
N VAL A 288 -8.72 5.12 -0.67
CA VAL A 288 -9.77 6.15 -0.58
C VAL A 288 -10.12 6.64 -1.98
N VAL A 289 -11.38 6.50 -2.38
CA VAL A 289 -11.84 6.91 -3.71
C VAL A 289 -11.74 8.43 -3.83
N THR A 290 -11.07 8.89 -4.89
CA THR A 290 -11.00 10.31 -5.21
C THR A 290 -11.51 10.58 -6.62
N ASP A 291 -11.91 11.82 -6.87
CA ASP A 291 -12.00 12.31 -8.24
C ASP A 291 -10.64 12.79 -8.78
N LEU A 292 -10.66 13.42 -9.97
CA LEU A 292 -9.46 13.91 -10.66
C LEU A 292 -8.79 15.13 -9.98
N TRP A 293 -9.41 15.69 -8.95
CA TRP A 293 -8.87 16.78 -8.12
C TRP A 293 -8.49 16.31 -6.72
N GLY A 294 -8.51 14.99 -6.47
CA GLY A 294 -8.16 14.41 -5.17
C GLY A 294 -9.28 14.52 -4.13
N ARG A 295 -10.48 15.02 -4.49
CA ARG A 295 -11.60 15.15 -3.55
C ARG A 295 -12.18 13.77 -3.25
N THR A 296 -12.41 13.49 -1.98
CA THR A 296 -13.09 12.25 -1.55
C THR A 296 -14.61 12.42 -1.55
N SER A 297 -15.34 11.38 -1.12
CA SER A 297 -16.79 11.51 -0.86
C SER A 297 -17.14 12.28 0.42
N ILE A 298 -16.15 12.69 1.22
CA ILE A 298 -16.33 13.51 2.42
C ILE A 298 -15.94 14.95 2.09
N VAL A 299 -16.82 15.90 2.40
CA VAL A 299 -16.63 17.33 2.12
C VAL A 299 -15.45 17.86 2.94
N GLY A 300 -14.51 18.54 2.27
CA GLY A 300 -13.28 19.05 2.91
C GLY A 300 -12.18 18.00 3.11
N LEU A 301 -12.41 16.74 2.73
CA LEU A 301 -11.40 15.68 2.77
C LEU A 301 -10.88 15.33 1.37
N TYR A 302 -9.56 15.30 1.23
CA TYR A 302 -8.85 14.91 0.02
C TYR A 302 -7.96 13.71 0.31
N ALA A 303 -7.55 12.99 -0.73
CA ALA A 303 -6.51 11.97 -0.62
C ALA A 303 -5.57 12.01 -1.85
N ALA A 304 -4.30 11.67 -1.64
CA ALA A 304 -3.29 11.60 -2.69
C ALA A 304 -2.25 10.52 -2.40
N GLY A 305 -1.51 10.12 -3.45
CA GLY A 305 -0.53 9.04 -3.36
C GLY A 305 -1.18 7.67 -3.16
N GLU A 306 -0.43 6.73 -2.58
CA GLU A 306 -0.86 5.32 -2.46
C GLU A 306 -2.10 5.12 -1.56
N THR A 307 -2.41 6.08 -0.68
CA THR A 307 -3.66 6.04 0.11
C THR A 307 -4.91 6.23 -0.75
N ALA A 308 -4.77 6.86 -1.92
CA ALA A 308 -5.88 7.18 -2.82
C ALA A 308 -6.10 6.12 -3.91
N MET A 309 -7.35 5.94 -4.30
CA MET A 309 -7.76 5.25 -5.52
C MET A 309 -8.16 6.28 -6.57
N THR A 310 -7.14 6.81 -7.27
CA THR A 310 -7.28 7.86 -8.29
C THR A 310 -7.87 7.35 -9.62
N GLY A 311 -7.90 6.04 -9.80
CA GLY A 311 -8.27 5.37 -11.05
C GLY A 311 -7.11 5.17 -12.04
N VAL A 312 -5.88 5.62 -11.75
CA VAL A 312 -4.74 5.45 -12.65
C VAL A 312 -4.35 3.98 -12.85
N HIS A 313 -4.29 3.21 -11.77
CA HIS A 313 -3.67 1.87 -11.79
C HIS A 313 -4.61 0.75 -12.22
N GLY A 314 -5.93 0.95 -12.09
CA GLY A 314 -6.92 -0.10 -12.30
C GLY A 314 -6.61 -1.34 -11.46
N ALA A 315 -6.64 -2.51 -12.08
CA ALA A 315 -6.40 -3.78 -11.39
C ALA A 315 -4.92 -4.16 -11.23
N ASN A 316 -3.98 -3.40 -11.80
CA ASN A 316 -2.55 -3.69 -11.71
C ASN A 316 -1.69 -2.47 -12.10
N ARG A 317 -0.98 -1.92 -11.12
CA ARG A 317 -0.05 -0.81 -11.32
C ARG A 317 1.12 -1.19 -12.25
N LEU A 318 1.42 -0.28 -13.18
CA LEU A 318 2.69 -0.32 -13.93
C LEU A 318 3.84 0.24 -13.07
N ALA A 319 4.99 -0.42 -13.10
CA ALA A 319 6.18 0.03 -12.38
C ALA A 319 6.53 1.50 -12.70
N SER A 320 7.21 2.18 -11.77
CA SER A 320 7.53 3.62 -11.83
C SER A 320 6.36 4.63 -11.90
N ASN A 321 5.10 4.21 -12.01
CA ASN A 321 4.00 5.17 -12.09
C ASN A 321 3.53 5.71 -10.72
N SER A 322 3.84 5.06 -9.59
CA SER A 322 3.30 5.46 -8.26
C SER A 322 3.82 6.83 -7.80
N LEU A 323 5.12 7.09 -7.94
CA LEU A 323 5.68 8.40 -7.59
C LEU A 323 5.13 9.51 -8.50
N LEU A 324 4.96 9.22 -9.79
CA LEU A 324 4.39 10.18 -10.74
C LEU A 324 2.93 10.50 -10.43
N GLU A 325 2.12 9.49 -10.10
CA GLU A 325 0.76 9.68 -9.62
C GLU A 325 0.73 10.57 -8.38
N ALA A 326 1.56 10.26 -7.37
CA ALA A 326 1.62 11.02 -6.13
C ALA A 326 1.90 12.51 -6.40
N LEU A 327 2.87 12.82 -7.26
CA LEU A 327 3.21 14.20 -7.63
C LEU A 327 2.07 14.92 -8.36
N VAL A 328 1.46 14.27 -9.35
CA VAL A 328 0.40 14.91 -10.16
C VAL A 328 -0.86 15.15 -9.33
N PHE A 329 -1.35 14.14 -8.63
CA PHE A 329 -2.63 14.26 -7.93
C PHE A 329 -2.52 15.03 -6.60
N SER A 330 -1.36 15.06 -5.95
CA SER A 330 -1.15 15.96 -4.79
C SER A 330 -1.14 17.43 -5.19
N ASP A 331 -0.52 17.79 -6.32
CA ASP A 331 -0.54 19.17 -6.84
C ASP A 331 -1.96 19.61 -7.19
N ARG A 332 -2.71 18.75 -7.88
CA ARG A 332 -4.11 19.02 -8.22
C ARG A 332 -4.99 19.17 -6.97
N ALA A 333 -4.80 18.31 -5.97
CA ALA A 333 -5.49 18.40 -4.68
C ALA A 333 -5.15 19.70 -3.94
N ALA A 334 -3.89 20.13 -3.97
CA ALA A 334 -3.47 21.39 -3.38
C ALA A 334 -4.16 22.58 -4.07
N ILE A 335 -4.17 22.62 -5.42
CA ILE A 335 -4.83 23.68 -6.19
C ILE A 335 -6.34 23.74 -5.89
N ASP A 336 -7.02 22.59 -5.91
CA ASP A 336 -8.46 22.52 -5.65
C ASP A 336 -8.79 22.89 -4.20
N SER A 337 -7.98 22.45 -3.23
CA SER A 337 -8.16 22.80 -1.81
C SER A 337 -8.11 24.30 -1.56
N ILE A 338 -7.21 25.03 -2.23
CA ILE A 338 -7.10 26.49 -2.13
C ILE A 338 -8.37 27.15 -2.68
N ARG A 339 -8.90 26.64 -3.80
CA ARG A 339 -10.16 27.11 -4.37
C ARG A 339 -11.32 26.85 -3.41
N PHE A 340 -11.43 25.62 -2.90
CA PHE A 340 -12.46 25.22 -1.95
C PHE A 340 -12.49 26.12 -0.71
N ILE A 341 -11.32 26.47 -0.16
CA ILE A 341 -11.21 27.38 1.00
C ILE A 341 -11.73 28.79 0.68
N LYS A 342 -11.51 29.28 -0.55
CA LYS A 342 -11.92 30.63 -0.97
C LYS A 342 -13.41 30.73 -1.28
N GLU A 343 -13.99 29.67 -1.83
CA GLU A 343 -15.37 29.66 -2.34
C GLU A 343 -16.41 29.24 -1.29
N ASN A 344 -15.98 28.64 -0.18
CA ASN A 344 -16.89 28.13 0.85
C ASN A 344 -16.79 28.93 2.16
N PHE A 345 -17.93 29.10 2.82
CA PHE A 345 -17.98 29.63 4.18
C PHE A 345 -17.84 28.48 5.18
N PHE A 346 -16.96 28.65 6.17
CA PHE A 346 -16.69 27.63 7.18
C PHE A 346 -17.06 28.12 8.57
N LYS A 347 -17.92 27.36 9.23
CA LYS A 347 -18.12 27.44 10.67
C LYS A 347 -17.85 26.06 11.24
N PHE A 348 -16.84 25.95 12.10
CA PHE A 348 -16.61 24.72 12.84
C PHE A 348 -17.78 24.49 13.79
N PRO A 349 -18.36 23.27 13.82
CA PRO A 349 -19.28 22.91 14.88
C PRO A 349 -18.56 22.89 16.24
N ASP A 350 -19.32 22.75 17.32
CA ASP A 350 -18.72 22.52 18.64
C ASP A 350 -18.16 21.10 18.69
N ILE A 351 -16.87 20.98 18.42
CA ILE A 351 -16.16 19.70 18.33
C ILE A 351 -15.63 19.37 19.73
N PRO A 352 -16.09 18.27 20.36
CA PRO A 352 -15.67 17.92 21.70
C PRO A 352 -14.15 17.67 21.78
N ASP A 353 -13.58 17.81 22.96
CA ASP A 353 -12.21 17.36 23.20
C ASP A 353 -12.16 15.84 23.37
N TRP A 354 -10.98 15.28 23.15
CA TRP A 354 -10.76 13.85 23.34
C TRP A 354 -10.86 13.49 24.83
N VAL A 355 -11.74 12.55 25.15
CA VAL A 355 -11.93 12.07 26.53
C VAL A 355 -11.13 10.79 26.73
N ASP A 356 -9.98 10.92 27.38
CA ASP A 356 -9.10 9.79 27.70
C ASP A 356 -9.43 9.22 29.10
N THR A 357 -10.55 8.50 29.20
CA THR A 357 -10.98 7.83 30.44
C THR A 357 -10.56 6.36 30.53
N GLY A 358 -9.76 5.89 29.56
CA GLY A 358 -9.30 4.49 29.52
C GLY A 358 -8.26 4.19 30.60
N VAL A 359 -8.14 2.91 30.96
CA VAL A 359 -7.10 2.44 31.89
C VAL A 359 -5.86 2.08 31.08
N PHE A 360 -4.67 2.49 31.54
CA PHE A 360 -3.42 2.05 30.93
C PHE A 360 -3.01 0.70 31.54
N ASN A 361 -2.93 -0.36 30.73
CA ASN A 361 -2.54 -1.69 31.19
C ASN A 361 -1.37 -2.22 30.36
N MET A 362 -0.21 -2.37 31.01
CA MET A 362 1.03 -2.87 30.37
C MET A 362 1.04 -4.40 30.18
N GLU A 363 0.13 -5.15 30.80
CA GLU A 363 0.12 -6.62 30.65
C GLU A 363 -0.50 -7.06 29.32
N GLU A 364 -1.17 -6.15 28.59
CA GLU A 364 -1.93 -6.46 27.37
C GLU A 364 -1.16 -6.19 26.07
N TRP A 365 0.09 -5.70 26.14
CA TRP A 365 0.96 -5.52 24.96
C TRP A 365 1.19 -6.82 24.18
N ILE A 366 1.17 -7.97 24.88
CA ILE A 366 1.26 -9.29 24.27
C ILE A 366 0.07 -9.52 23.34
N LEU A 367 -1.16 -9.14 23.73
CA LEU A 367 -2.37 -9.27 22.92
C LEU A 367 -2.22 -8.50 21.60
N ILE A 368 -1.78 -7.25 21.66
CA ILE A 368 -1.58 -6.41 20.47
C ILE A 368 -0.63 -7.10 19.47
N SER A 369 0.50 -7.60 19.97
CA SER A 369 1.51 -8.27 19.13
C SER A 369 1.03 -9.62 18.58
N HIS A 370 0.15 -10.32 19.31
CA HIS A 370 -0.42 -11.60 18.90
C HIS A 370 -1.47 -11.38 17.82
N ASP A 371 -2.42 -10.47 18.03
CA ASP A 371 -3.49 -10.14 17.09
C ASP A 371 -2.92 -9.61 15.76
N LYS A 372 -1.90 -8.75 15.83
CA LYS A 372 -1.18 -8.25 14.63
C LYS A 372 -0.62 -9.41 13.81
N ARG A 373 0.09 -10.35 14.46
CA ARG A 373 0.66 -11.53 13.81
C ARG A 373 -0.41 -12.46 13.27
N GLU A 374 -1.50 -12.66 14.01
CA GLU A 374 -2.61 -13.50 13.57
C GLU A 374 -3.29 -12.91 12.33
N ILE A 375 -3.58 -11.61 12.30
CA ILE A 375 -4.13 -10.93 11.11
C ILE A 375 -3.17 -11.10 9.93
N GLN A 376 -1.87 -10.84 10.11
CA GLN A 376 -0.87 -10.96 9.05
C GLN A 376 -0.78 -12.38 8.48
N GLN A 377 -0.84 -13.40 9.34
CA GLN A 377 -0.83 -14.80 8.95
C GLN A 377 -2.10 -15.18 8.19
N LEU A 378 -3.28 -14.78 8.68
CA LEU A 378 -4.57 -15.01 8.01
C LEU A 378 -4.60 -14.35 6.62
N MET A 379 -4.10 -13.12 6.53
CA MET A 379 -4.02 -12.39 5.28
C MET A 379 -3.07 -13.03 4.28
N TRP A 380 -1.93 -13.55 4.74
CA TRP A 380 -0.99 -14.30 3.91
C TRP A 380 -1.59 -15.61 3.40
N ASP A 381 -2.08 -16.46 4.30
CA ASP A 381 -2.54 -17.82 3.99
C ASP A 381 -3.81 -17.84 3.13
N TYR A 382 -4.74 -16.91 3.39
CA TYR A 382 -6.09 -16.94 2.82
C TYR A 382 -6.40 -15.79 1.87
N VAL A 383 -5.72 -14.65 1.98
CA VAL A 383 -6.03 -13.39 1.27
C VAL A 383 -4.83 -12.88 0.45
N GLY A 384 -3.85 -13.75 0.19
CA GLY A 384 -2.67 -13.48 -0.62
C GLY A 384 -2.98 -13.45 -2.12
N ILE A 385 -2.13 -14.11 -2.90
CA ILE A 385 -2.11 -14.00 -4.37
C ILE A 385 -3.21 -14.86 -5.02
N VAL A 386 -3.27 -16.15 -4.69
CA VAL A 386 -4.29 -17.09 -5.16
C VAL A 386 -5.37 -17.28 -4.08
N ARG A 387 -6.60 -16.87 -4.40
CA ARG A 387 -7.73 -16.84 -3.48
C ARG A 387 -8.79 -17.89 -3.83
N SER A 388 -9.65 -18.17 -2.87
CA SER A 388 -10.92 -18.87 -3.08
C SER A 388 -11.95 -18.37 -2.07
N THR A 389 -13.22 -18.46 -2.41
CA THR A 389 -14.39 -18.08 -1.60
C THR A 389 -14.34 -18.78 -0.26
N LEU A 390 -14.02 -20.09 -0.24
CA LEU A 390 -13.85 -20.86 1.00
C LEU A 390 -12.81 -20.24 1.94
N ARG A 391 -11.63 -19.87 1.40
CA ARG A 391 -10.54 -19.27 2.18
C ARG A 391 -10.87 -17.85 2.61
N LEU A 392 -11.46 -17.05 1.72
CA LEU A 392 -11.87 -15.67 2.02
C LEU A 392 -12.94 -15.62 3.11
N GLU A 393 -13.96 -16.49 3.06
CA GLU A 393 -14.98 -16.58 4.11
C GLU A 393 -14.38 -17.05 5.45
N ARG A 394 -13.42 -17.97 5.42
CA ARG A 394 -12.69 -18.39 6.62
C ARG A 394 -11.86 -17.24 7.21
N ALA A 395 -11.16 -16.49 6.38
CA ALA A 395 -10.40 -15.31 6.81
C ALA A 395 -11.34 -14.26 7.40
N LYS A 396 -12.45 -13.95 6.72
CA LYS A 396 -13.45 -12.99 7.17
C LYS A 396 -13.92 -13.28 8.58
N ARG A 397 -14.40 -14.50 8.86
CA ARG A 397 -14.91 -14.86 10.20
C ARG A 397 -13.87 -14.66 11.31
N ARG A 398 -12.61 -15.02 11.05
CA ARG A 398 -11.53 -14.90 12.04
C ARG A 398 -11.11 -13.45 12.24
N VAL A 399 -10.90 -12.69 11.16
CA VAL A 399 -10.53 -11.28 11.25
C VAL A 399 -11.66 -10.44 11.85
N GLU A 400 -12.94 -10.77 11.60
CA GLU A 400 -14.08 -10.10 12.23
C GLU A 400 -14.12 -10.34 13.75
N LEU A 401 -13.78 -11.55 14.22
CA LEU A 401 -13.65 -11.83 15.65
C LEU A 401 -12.56 -10.98 16.30
N ILE A 402 -11.34 -11.02 15.74
CA ILE A 402 -10.19 -10.26 16.23
C ILE A 402 -10.49 -8.76 16.18
N ALA A 403 -11.11 -8.25 15.11
CA ALA A 403 -11.48 -6.85 15.00
C ALA A 403 -12.47 -6.41 16.09
N ASN A 404 -13.44 -7.25 16.45
CA ASN A 404 -14.37 -6.94 17.54
C ASN A 404 -13.65 -6.90 18.90
N GLU A 405 -12.74 -7.84 19.16
CA GLU A 405 -11.92 -7.87 20.38
C GLU A 405 -11.03 -6.61 20.47
N ILE A 406 -10.38 -6.22 19.37
CA ILE A 406 -9.60 -4.98 19.28
C ILE A 406 -10.46 -3.75 19.57
N GLU A 407 -11.67 -3.65 19.02
CA GLU A 407 -12.56 -2.50 19.27
C GLU A 407 -13.06 -2.46 20.72
N GLU A 408 -13.37 -3.60 21.33
CA GLU A 408 -13.72 -3.66 22.75
C GLU A 408 -12.55 -3.26 23.64
N PHE A 409 -11.35 -3.68 23.26
CA PHE A 409 -10.12 -3.35 23.95
C PHE A 409 -9.79 -1.85 23.84
N TYR A 410 -9.82 -1.31 22.63
CA TYR A 410 -9.60 0.11 22.34
C TYR A 410 -10.53 1.04 23.13
N LYS A 411 -11.80 0.66 23.35
CA LYS A 411 -12.76 1.47 24.13
C LYS A 411 -12.47 1.53 25.63
N LYS A 412 -11.73 0.56 26.17
CA LYS A 412 -11.45 0.43 27.62
C LYS A 412 -10.05 0.94 27.99
N THR A 413 -9.16 0.99 27.00
CA THR A 413 -7.74 1.28 27.21
C THR A 413 -7.40 2.70 26.79
N LYS A 414 -6.41 3.29 27.46
CA LYS A 414 -5.82 4.56 27.02
C LYS A 414 -5.21 4.39 25.62
N VAL A 415 -5.44 5.35 24.73
CA VAL A 415 -4.97 5.27 23.33
C VAL A 415 -3.44 5.28 23.27
N THR A 416 -2.89 4.33 22.52
CA THR A 416 -1.46 4.25 22.15
C THR A 416 -1.30 4.15 20.63
N ALA A 417 -0.09 4.38 20.12
CA ALA A 417 0.17 4.24 18.69
C ALA A 417 -0.13 2.81 18.21
N ASP A 418 0.34 1.79 18.93
CA ASP A 418 0.23 0.39 18.51
C ASP A 418 -1.22 -0.11 18.49
N ILE A 419 -2.09 0.33 19.40
CA ILE A 419 -3.50 -0.05 19.35
C ILE A 419 -4.23 0.63 18.17
N VAL A 420 -3.87 1.87 17.84
CA VAL A 420 -4.40 2.59 16.66
C VAL A 420 -3.98 1.86 15.39
N GLU A 421 -2.69 1.52 15.26
CA GLU A 421 -2.18 0.75 14.13
C GLU A 421 -2.86 -0.61 14.00
N LEU A 422 -3.01 -1.36 15.10
CA LEU A 422 -3.67 -2.67 15.09
C LEU A 422 -5.13 -2.56 14.65
N ARG A 423 -5.86 -1.57 15.17
CA ARG A 423 -7.24 -1.26 14.76
C ARG A 423 -7.33 -0.94 13.27
N ASN A 424 -6.37 -0.17 12.75
CA ASN A 424 -6.30 0.17 11.33
C ASN A 424 -5.99 -1.06 10.46
N LEU A 425 -5.05 -1.91 10.88
CA LEU A 425 -4.71 -3.16 10.20
C LEU A 425 -5.92 -4.11 10.10
N ALA A 426 -6.67 -4.29 11.20
CA ALA A 426 -7.88 -5.11 11.21
C ALA A 426 -8.95 -4.55 10.24
N THR A 427 -9.15 -3.23 10.26
CA THR A 427 -10.08 -2.54 9.35
C THR A 427 -9.70 -2.78 7.88
N VAL A 428 -8.43 -2.57 7.53
CA VAL A 428 -7.92 -2.75 6.18
C VAL A 428 -8.02 -4.22 5.74
N ALA A 429 -7.67 -5.17 6.60
CA ALA A 429 -7.81 -6.59 6.32
C ALA A 429 -9.25 -6.94 5.92
N LEU A 430 -10.24 -6.47 6.70
CA LEU A 430 -11.66 -6.66 6.39
C LEU A 430 -12.08 -6.01 5.08
N LEU A 431 -11.58 -4.81 4.76
CA LEU A 431 -11.87 -4.15 3.50
C LEU A 431 -11.34 -4.95 2.31
N ILE A 432 -10.10 -5.46 2.38
CA ILE A 432 -9.51 -6.31 1.33
C ILE A 432 -10.34 -7.59 1.16
N ILE A 433 -10.68 -8.27 2.27
CA ILE A 433 -11.46 -9.51 2.25
C ILE A 433 -12.85 -9.28 1.64
N ARG A 434 -13.56 -8.24 2.08
CA ARG A 434 -14.89 -7.89 1.56
C ARG A 434 -14.83 -7.57 0.08
N SER A 435 -13.85 -6.76 -0.34
CA SER A 435 -13.67 -6.39 -1.76
C SER A 435 -13.39 -7.63 -2.62
N ALA A 436 -12.57 -8.55 -2.11
CA ALA A 436 -12.24 -9.81 -2.79
C ALA A 436 -13.43 -10.78 -2.85
N LEU A 437 -14.29 -10.84 -1.82
CA LEU A 437 -15.51 -11.66 -1.83
C LEU A 437 -16.57 -11.10 -2.78
N MET A 438 -16.64 -9.77 -2.92
CA MET A 438 -17.56 -9.12 -3.84
C MET A 438 -17.22 -9.48 -5.30
N ARG A 439 -15.95 -9.41 -5.69
CA ARG A 439 -15.52 -9.61 -7.09
C ARG A 439 -15.50 -11.09 -7.50
N LYS A 440 -16.45 -11.48 -8.37
CA LYS A 440 -16.60 -12.85 -8.88
C LYS A 440 -15.99 -13.04 -10.28
N GLU A 441 -14.73 -12.67 -10.43
CA GLU A 441 -13.92 -12.86 -11.63
C GLU A 441 -12.43 -12.91 -11.27
N SER A 442 -11.56 -13.21 -12.23
CA SER A 442 -10.11 -13.02 -12.09
C SER A 442 -9.62 -11.92 -13.05
N ARG A 443 -9.07 -10.85 -12.47
CA ARG A 443 -8.61 -9.67 -13.20
C ARG A 443 -7.37 -9.05 -12.55
N GLY A 444 -6.32 -8.86 -13.33
CA GLY A 444 -5.10 -8.18 -12.86
C GLY A 444 -4.50 -8.87 -11.64
N LEU A 445 -4.44 -8.14 -10.51
CA LEU A 445 -3.88 -8.59 -9.24
C LEU A 445 -4.86 -9.41 -8.37
N HIS A 446 -6.13 -9.49 -8.77
CA HIS A 446 -7.11 -10.34 -8.12
C HIS A 446 -7.27 -11.63 -8.91
N TYR A 447 -6.87 -12.75 -8.31
CA TYR A 447 -7.04 -14.08 -8.88
C TYR A 447 -7.77 -14.99 -7.88
N THR A 448 -8.92 -15.51 -8.30
CA THR A 448 -9.73 -16.44 -7.51
C THR A 448 -9.96 -17.73 -8.30
N THR A 449 -9.78 -18.88 -7.66
CA THR A 449 -9.94 -20.18 -8.32
C THR A 449 -11.39 -20.52 -8.64
N ASP A 450 -12.36 -19.94 -7.91
CA ASP A 450 -13.79 -20.19 -8.16
C ASP A 450 -14.28 -19.46 -9.42
N TYR A 451 -13.63 -18.36 -9.78
CA TYR A 451 -13.95 -17.53 -10.96
C TYR A 451 -12.64 -17.22 -11.71
N PRO A 452 -12.03 -18.21 -12.40
CA PRO A 452 -10.66 -18.09 -12.92
C PRO A 452 -10.54 -17.20 -14.16
N TYR A 453 -11.67 -16.77 -14.75
CA TYR A 453 -11.71 -15.99 -15.98
C TYR A 453 -12.11 -14.53 -15.71
N ARG A 454 -11.66 -13.66 -16.61
CA ARG A 454 -12.07 -12.26 -16.65
C ARG A 454 -13.49 -12.14 -17.20
N ASP A 455 -14.32 -11.32 -16.57
CA ASP A 455 -15.70 -11.06 -16.98
C ASP A 455 -15.89 -9.56 -17.21
N ASP A 456 -15.83 -9.15 -18.48
CA ASP A 456 -15.97 -7.74 -18.85
C ASP A 456 -17.45 -7.28 -18.86
N GLU A 457 -18.42 -8.20 -18.87
CA GLU A 457 -19.84 -7.86 -18.89
C GLU A 457 -20.32 -7.40 -17.51
N ASN A 458 -19.96 -8.14 -16.45
CA ASN A 458 -20.46 -7.89 -15.10
C ASN A 458 -19.46 -7.12 -14.22
N TRP A 459 -18.16 -7.21 -14.52
CA TRP A 459 -17.09 -6.81 -13.61
C TRP A 459 -16.09 -5.80 -14.18
N LEU A 460 -16.34 -5.23 -15.36
CA LEU A 460 -15.62 -4.05 -15.87
C LEU A 460 -16.05 -2.76 -15.11
N LYS A 461 -15.95 -2.81 -13.79
CA LYS A 461 -16.31 -1.74 -12.84
C LYS A 461 -15.43 -1.86 -11.60
N ASP A 462 -15.31 -0.76 -10.87
CA ASP A 462 -14.61 -0.74 -9.59
C ASP A 462 -15.43 -1.43 -8.50
N THR A 463 -14.75 -2.02 -7.52
CA THR A 463 -15.40 -2.50 -6.29
C THR A 463 -15.39 -1.35 -5.29
N ILE A 464 -16.56 -0.90 -4.84
CA ILE A 464 -16.69 0.21 -3.89
C ILE A 464 -17.35 -0.30 -2.61
N ILE A 465 -16.74 0.01 -1.46
CA ILE A 465 -17.23 -0.25 -0.12
C ILE A 465 -17.42 1.10 0.58
N GLN A 466 -18.54 1.27 1.26
CA GLN A 466 -18.81 2.46 2.07
C GLN A 466 -19.69 2.03 3.26
N ASP A 467 -19.33 2.46 4.46
CA ASP A 467 -20.27 2.47 5.59
C ASP A 467 -20.70 3.91 5.83
N ILE A 468 -22.00 4.15 5.94
CA ILE A 468 -22.59 5.49 6.12
C ILE A 468 -23.39 5.58 7.40
N ARG A 469 -23.27 4.55 8.25
CA ARG A 469 -23.77 4.54 9.62
C ARG A 469 -22.70 5.18 10.50
N ILE A 470 -23.15 6.00 11.45
CA ILE A 470 -22.33 6.80 12.34
C ILE A 470 -21.91 5.98 13.56
#